data_AF-A0A7R9MUN0-F1
#
_entry.id   AF-A0A7R9MUN0-F1
#
_cell.length_a   1.000
_cell.length_b   1.000
_cell.length_c   1.000
_cell.angle_alpha   90.00
_cell.angle_beta   90.00
_cell.angle_gamma   90.00
#
_symmetry.space_group_name_H-M   'P 1'
#
loop_
_entity.id
_entity.type
_entity.pdbx_description
1 polymer ?
#
loop_
_entity_poly.entity_id
_entity_poly.type
_entity_poly.pdbx_seq_one_letter_code
_entity_poly.pdbx_strand_id
1 'polypeptide(L)'
;AYYKDWQQKYEKLTDMIVPRSSTQIFEDNDHGLFTITLFNKVVDEFKAHARENRFVVREFAYNEEDINAGKNEIVKLENDMKRQYQILLRWLKVNFSEAFIAWIHVKALRLFVESVLRYGLPVNFLSVLIHPNKRTQRKLRDVLNQLYAHLDTSISQGPIDDIPGLNLGTGEYYPYVYFK
;
A
#
# COMPACT_ATOMS: atom_id res chain seq x y z
N ALA A 1 -23.41 27.98 -20.36
CA ALA A 1 -24.85 28.17 -20.66
C ALA A 1 -25.66 28.36 -19.39
N TYR A 2 -25.47 27.51 -18.38
CA TYR A 2 -26.24 27.53 -17.13
C TYR A 2 -26.07 28.79 -16.25
N TYR A 3 -24.95 29.52 -16.30
CA TYR A 3 -24.83 30.76 -15.51
C TYR A 3 -25.70 31.90 -16.04
N LYS A 4 -25.82 32.02 -17.36
CA LYS A 4 -26.73 32.98 -17.98
C LYS A 4 -28.18 32.60 -17.67
N ASP A 5 -28.49 31.30 -17.71
CA ASP A 5 -29.80 30.78 -17.34
C ASP A 5 -30.14 31.04 -15.86
N TRP A 6 -29.18 30.81 -14.96
CA TRP A 6 -29.28 31.14 -13.54
C TRP A 6 -29.56 32.63 -13.33
N GLN A 7 -28.74 33.52 -13.90
CA GLN A 7 -28.90 34.97 -13.76
C GLN A 7 -30.26 35.48 -14.27
N GLN A 8 -30.83 34.83 -15.29
CA GLN A 8 -32.14 35.21 -15.84
C GLN A 8 -33.32 34.66 -15.04
N LYS A 9 -33.16 33.50 -14.38
CA LYS A 9 -34.25 32.77 -13.74
C LYS A 9 -34.31 32.94 -12.23
N TYR A 10 -33.18 33.11 -11.54
CA TYR A 10 -33.14 32.98 -10.08
C TYR A 10 -34.12 33.93 -9.38
N GLU A 11 -34.27 35.17 -9.86
CA GLU A 11 -35.20 36.18 -9.30
C GLU A 11 -36.68 35.81 -9.46
N LYS A 12 -36.99 34.86 -10.35
CA LYS A 12 -38.36 34.45 -10.71
C LYS A 12 -38.69 33.03 -10.22
N LEU A 13 -37.79 32.39 -9.48
CA LEU A 13 -38.01 31.03 -8.98
C LEU A 13 -39.08 31.01 -7.88
N THR A 14 -39.13 32.04 -7.04
CA THR A 14 -40.17 32.24 -6.01
C THR A 14 -40.42 33.73 -5.81
N ASP A 15 -41.56 34.06 -5.22
CA ASP A 15 -41.78 35.39 -4.66
C ASP A 15 -40.81 35.65 -3.48
N MET A 16 -40.62 36.93 -3.12
CA MET A 16 -39.77 37.36 -2.00
C MET A 16 -38.27 36.99 -2.12
N ILE A 17 -37.74 37.04 -3.34
CA ILE A 17 -36.30 37.06 -3.60
C ILE A 17 -35.83 38.51 -3.67
N VAL A 18 -34.66 38.83 -3.09
CA VAL A 18 -34.07 40.17 -3.21
C VAL A 18 -33.41 40.28 -4.60
N PRO A 19 -33.86 41.20 -5.48
CA PRO A 19 -33.28 41.33 -6.81
C PRO A 19 -31.82 41.77 -6.75
N ARG A 20 -31.02 41.33 -7.72
CA ARG A 20 -29.56 41.59 -7.83
C ARG A 20 -28.75 41.15 -6.60
N SER A 21 -29.27 40.21 -5.80
CA SER A 21 -28.55 39.67 -4.62
C SER A 21 -27.57 38.56 -4.96
N SER A 22 -27.67 37.95 -6.16
CA SER A 22 -26.81 36.82 -6.49
C SER A 22 -25.37 37.25 -6.79
N THR A 23 -24.41 36.66 -6.06
CA THR A 23 -22.98 36.86 -6.30
C THR A 23 -22.27 35.51 -6.39
N GLN A 24 -21.30 35.39 -7.30
CA GLN A 24 -20.48 34.19 -7.43
C GLN A 24 -19.40 34.19 -6.34
N ILE A 25 -19.33 33.12 -5.56
CA ILE A 25 -18.34 32.94 -4.47
C ILE A 25 -17.12 32.18 -4.96
N PHE A 26 -17.38 31.13 -5.75
CA PHE A 26 -16.38 30.18 -6.18
C PHE A 26 -16.82 29.53 -7.49
N GLU A 27 -15.87 29.10 -8.29
CA GLU A 27 -16.11 28.34 -9.51
C GLU A 27 -15.03 27.28 -9.65
N ASP A 28 -15.47 26.05 -9.93
CA ASP A 28 -14.61 24.97 -10.37
C ASP A 28 -14.80 24.70 -11.87
N ASN A 29 -14.23 23.61 -12.38
CA ASN A 29 -14.28 23.30 -13.82
C ASN A 29 -15.70 22.95 -14.31
N ASP A 30 -16.60 22.58 -13.40
CA ASP A 30 -17.92 22.01 -13.73
C ASP A 30 -19.08 22.87 -13.21
N HIS A 31 -18.91 23.60 -12.10
CA HIS A 31 -19.95 24.31 -11.37
C HIS A 31 -19.50 25.67 -10.83
N GLY A 32 -20.47 26.57 -10.70
CA GLY A 32 -20.33 27.85 -10.01
C GLY A 32 -21.16 27.86 -8.73
N LEU A 33 -20.55 28.29 -7.64
CA LEU A 33 -21.22 28.51 -6.35
C LEU A 33 -21.66 29.96 -6.25
N PHE A 34 -22.96 30.18 -6.09
CA PHE A 34 -23.56 31.50 -5.97
C PHE A 34 -24.23 31.70 -4.60
N THR A 35 -24.14 32.90 -4.04
CA THR A 35 -25.06 33.34 -2.98
C THR A 35 -26.35 33.86 -3.59
N ILE A 36 -27.39 33.93 -2.76
CA ILE A 36 -28.64 34.66 -2.99
C ILE A 36 -29.19 35.13 -1.65
N THR A 37 -30.00 36.19 -1.66
CA THR A 37 -30.74 36.65 -0.49
C THR A 37 -32.24 36.52 -0.76
N LEU A 38 -32.95 35.78 0.09
CA LEU A 38 -34.40 35.58 0.03
C LEU A 38 -35.00 35.59 1.44
N PHE A 39 -36.32 35.71 1.52
CA PHE A 39 -37.04 35.65 2.80
C PHE A 39 -37.14 34.20 3.29
N ASN A 40 -36.98 33.98 4.60
CA ASN A 40 -36.96 32.63 5.19
C ASN A 40 -38.23 31.81 4.91
N LYS A 41 -39.38 32.49 4.77
CA LYS A 41 -40.68 31.86 4.52
C LYS A 41 -40.74 31.06 3.19
N VAL A 42 -39.93 31.42 2.20
CA VAL A 42 -39.96 30.82 0.85
C VAL A 42 -38.77 29.90 0.58
N VAL A 43 -37.97 29.55 1.60
CA VAL A 43 -36.75 28.74 1.41
C VAL A 43 -37.04 27.36 0.82
N ASP A 44 -38.07 26.67 1.31
CA ASP A 44 -38.40 25.32 0.84
C ASP A 44 -39.02 25.32 -0.56
N GLU A 45 -39.85 26.32 -0.87
CA GLU A 45 -40.39 26.56 -2.21
C GLU A 45 -39.26 26.86 -3.20
N PHE A 46 -38.29 27.68 -2.79
CA PHE A 46 -37.11 28.00 -3.60
C PHE A 46 -36.26 26.75 -3.87
N LYS A 47 -36.02 25.91 -2.86
CA LYS A 47 -35.29 24.64 -3.03
C LYS A 47 -35.98 23.73 -4.05
N ALA A 48 -37.32 23.65 -4.02
CA ALA A 48 -38.08 22.85 -4.98
C ALA A 48 -37.92 23.36 -6.42
N HIS A 49 -38.15 24.65 -6.66
CA HIS A 49 -38.03 25.25 -7.99
C HIS A 49 -36.59 25.31 -8.50
N ALA A 50 -35.61 25.51 -7.62
CA ALA A 50 -34.20 25.41 -7.95
C ALA A 50 -33.87 24.01 -8.48
N ARG A 51 -34.33 22.95 -7.80
CA ARG A 51 -34.11 21.57 -8.20
C ARG A 51 -34.74 21.23 -9.56
N GLU A 52 -35.96 21.72 -9.82
CA GLU A 52 -36.64 21.57 -11.12
C GLU A 52 -35.85 22.20 -12.27
N ASN A 53 -35.18 23.33 -12.00
CA ASN A 53 -34.30 24.01 -12.95
C ASN A 53 -32.86 23.48 -12.96
N ARG A 54 -32.59 22.34 -12.28
CA ARG A 54 -31.27 21.70 -12.16
C ARG A 54 -30.23 22.56 -11.42
N PHE A 55 -30.68 23.47 -10.57
CA PHE A 55 -29.83 24.17 -9.60
C PHE A 55 -29.82 23.40 -8.28
N VAL A 56 -28.64 23.22 -7.68
CA VAL A 56 -28.48 22.50 -6.41
C VAL A 56 -28.32 23.52 -5.28
N VAL A 57 -29.25 23.51 -4.33
CA VAL A 57 -29.16 24.35 -3.13
C VAL A 57 -28.38 23.61 -2.06
N ARG A 58 -27.24 24.17 -1.63
CA ARG A 58 -26.44 23.65 -0.54
C ARG A 58 -26.95 24.20 0.79
N GLU A 59 -27.34 23.32 1.70
CA GLU A 59 -27.63 23.72 3.08
C GLU A 59 -26.32 24.08 3.78
N PHE A 60 -26.25 25.32 4.24
CA PHE A 60 -25.09 25.84 4.95
C PHE A 60 -25.58 26.84 6.00
N ALA A 61 -25.38 26.49 7.26
CA ALA A 61 -25.52 27.40 8.38
C ALA A 61 -24.12 27.91 8.74
N TYR A 62 -23.90 29.22 8.63
CA TYR A 62 -22.63 29.79 9.04
C TYR A 62 -22.49 29.69 10.56
N ASN A 63 -21.53 28.88 11.01
CA ASN A 63 -21.12 28.81 12.40
C ASN A 63 -19.60 28.99 12.48
N GLU A 64 -19.17 30.12 13.03
CA GLU A 64 -17.74 30.47 13.13
C GLU A 64 -16.98 29.49 14.04
N GLU A 65 -17.64 28.99 15.11
CA GLU A 65 -17.05 28.02 16.02
C GLU A 65 -16.78 26.69 15.31
N ASP A 66 -17.74 26.18 14.53
CA ASP A 66 -17.59 24.91 13.79
C ASP A 66 -16.52 25.02 12.70
N ILE A 67 -16.46 26.15 11.99
CA ILE A 67 -15.44 26.40 10.96
C ILE A 67 -14.05 26.45 11.59
N ASN A 68 -13.90 27.12 12.73
CA ASN A 68 -12.62 27.20 13.43
C ASN A 68 -12.22 25.85 14.04
N ALA A 69 -13.17 25.11 14.61
CA ALA A 69 -12.96 23.76 15.12
C ALA A 69 -12.47 22.81 14.01
N GLY A 70 -13.10 22.84 12.83
CA GLY A 70 -12.68 22.04 11.68
C GLY A 70 -11.27 22.37 11.19
N LYS A 71 -10.90 23.66 11.12
CA LYS A 71 -9.52 24.07 10.78
C LYS A 71 -8.51 23.58 11.81
N ASN A 72 -8.81 23.71 13.09
CA ASN A 72 -7.94 23.24 14.17
C ASN A 72 -7.79 21.72 14.18
N GLU A 73 -8.86 20.99 13.87
CA GLU A 73 -8.84 19.54 13.76
C GLU A 73 -7.93 19.07 12.63
N ILE A 74 -8.01 19.70 11.44
CA ILE A 74 -7.12 19.38 10.31
C ILE A 74 -5.65 19.56 10.71
N VAL A 75 -5.30 20.70 11.31
CA VAL A 75 -3.92 20.98 11.75
C VAL A 75 -3.47 19.99 12.83
N LYS A 76 -4.35 19.63 13.76
CA LYS A 76 -4.07 18.63 14.78
C LYS A 76 -3.79 17.26 14.17
N LEU A 77 -4.65 16.82 13.23
CA LEU A 77 -4.50 15.54 12.53
C LEU A 77 -3.21 15.48 11.71
N GLU A 78 -2.83 16.56 11.03
CA GLU A 78 -1.56 16.63 10.30
C GLU A 78 -0.35 16.49 11.23
N ASN A 79 -0.38 17.14 12.40
CA ASN A 79 0.69 17.08 13.39
C ASN A 79 0.78 15.69 14.02
N ASP A 80 -0.36 15.09 14.35
CA ASP A 80 -0.44 13.73 14.88
C ASP A 80 0.08 12.72 13.85
N MET A 81 -0.30 12.84 12.57
CA MET A 81 0.22 12.00 11.49
C MET A 81 1.75 12.11 11.41
N LYS A 82 2.32 13.32 11.39
CA LYS A 82 3.78 13.53 11.32
C LYS A 82 4.49 12.91 12.53
N ARG A 83 3.93 13.07 13.73
CA ARG A 83 4.46 12.48 14.96
C ARG A 83 4.42 10.94 14.92
N GLN A 84 3.27 10.37 14.58
CA GLN A 84 3.08 8.92 14.53
C GLN A 84 3.97 8.28 13.46
N TYR A 85 4.13 8.93 12.31
CA TYR A 85 5.00 8.46 11.24
C TYR A 85 6.45 8.25 11.70
N GLN A 86 7.01 9.21 12.46
CA GLN A 86 8.39 9.09 12.97
C GLN A 86 8.53 7.95 14.00
N ILE A 87 7.54 7.79 14.88
CA ILE A 87 7.51 6.70 15.86
C ILE A 87 7.44 5.35 15.14
N LEU A 88 6.55 5.24 14.16
CA LEU A 88 6.36 4.05 13.35
C LEU A 88 7.64 3.67 12.60
N LEU A 89 8.32 4.62 11.95
CA LEU A 89 9.57 4.36 11.24
C LEU A 89 10.66 3.82 12.18
N ARG A 90 10.80 4.39 13.38
CA ARG A 90 11.76 3.89 14.37
C ARG A 90 11.42 2.48 14.81
N TRP A 91 10.14 2.23 15.08
CA TRP A 91 9.66 0.91 15.48
C TRP A 91 9.89 -0.13 14.37
N LEU A 92 9.56 0.21 13.12
CA LEU A 92 9.77 -0.67 11.97
C LEU A 92 11.25 -1.00 11.76
N LYS A 93 12.17 -0.03 11.88
CA LYS A 93 13.61 -0.29 11.73
C LYS A 93 14.12 -1.31 12.75
N VAL A 94 13.72 -1.18 14.01
CA VAL A 94 14.11 -2.13 15.07
C VAL A 94 13.54 -3.51 14.79
N ASN A 95 12.22 -3.60 14.59
CA ASN A 95 11.56 -4.90 14.41
C ASN A 95 11.97 -5.59 13.10
N PHE A 96 12.24 -4.84 12.03
CA PHE A 96 12.78 -5.40 10.80
C PHE A 96 14.18 -5.99 11.03
N SER A 97 15.05 -5.30 11.77
CA SER A 97 16.38 -5.80 12.09
C SER A 97 16.30 -7.12 12.88
N GLU A 98 15.47 -7.17 13.92
CA GLU A 98 15.25 -8.39 14.71
C GLU A 98 14.69 -9.54 13.86
N ALA A 99 13.68 -9.27 13.05
CA ALA A 99 13.08 -10.27 12.15
C ALA A 99 14.10 -10.77 11.11
N PHE A 100 14.93 -9.88 10.57
CA PHE A 100 15.97 -10.25 9.62
C PHE A 100 17.05 -11.12 10.27
N ILE A 101 17.49 -10.77 11.48
CA ILE A 101 18.44 -11.58 12.25
C ILE A 101 17.86 -12.98 12.51
N ALA A 102 16.61 -13.07 12.98
CA ALA A 102 15.93 -14.34 13.20
C ALA A 102 15.84 -15.18 11.91
N TRP A 103 15.54 -14.54 10.78
CA TRP A 103 15.49 -15.22 9.48
C TRP A 103 16.85 -15.81 9.05
N ILE A 104 17.95 -15.08 9.29
CA ILE A 104 19.30 -15.60 9.04
C ILE A 104 19.64 -16.76 9.97
N HIS A 105 19.25 -16.71 11.24
CA HIS A 105 19.45 -17.84 12.18
C HIS A 105 18.72 -19.09 11.71
N VAL A 106 17.47 -18.95 11.23
CA VAL A 106 16.70 -20.07 10.66
C VAL A 106 17.40 -20.65 9.43
N LYS A 107 17.95 -19.81 8.55
CA LYS A 107 18.73 -20.29 7.39
C LYS A 107 20.00 -21.04 7.82
N ALA A 108 20.72 -20.53 8.82
CA ALA A 108 21.92 -21.17 9.34
C ALA A 108 21.60 -22.54 9.98
N LEU A 109 20.54 -22.61 10.79
CA LEU A 109 20.06 -23.87 11.38
C LEU A 109 19.67 -24.88 10.30
N ARG A 110 18.93 -24.43 9.27
CA ARG A 110 18.54 -25.30 8.17
C ARG A 110 19.75 -25.81 7.39
N LEU A 111 20.71 -24.93 7.09
CA LEU A 111 21.97 -25.30 6.43
C LEU A 111 22.75 -26.32 7.25
N PHE A 112 22.84 -26.14 8.56
CA PHE A 112 23.48 -27.07 9.47
C PHE A 112 22.80 -28.44 9.46
N VAL A 113 21.47 -28.49 9.62
CA VAL A 113 20.70 -29.74 9.65
C VAL A 113 20.85 -30.52 8.34
N GLU A 114 20.67 -29.87 7.18
CA GLU A 114 20.85 -30.56 5.89
C GLU A 114 22.29 -31.03 5.67
N SER A 115 23.29 -30.26 6.13
CA SER A 115 24.70 -30.65 6.00
C SER A 115 25.02 -31.87 6.87
N VAL A 116 24.45 -31.95 8.07
CA VAL A 116 24.55 -33.15 8.92
C VAL A 116 23.84 -34.35 8.27
N LEU A 117 22.64 -34.15 7.72
CA LEU A 117 21.90 -35.23 7.05
C LEU A 117 22.63 -35.75 5.81
N ARG A 118 23.28 -34.85 5.05
CA ARG A 118 23.97 -35.20 3.81
C ARG A 118 25.37 -35.76 4.00
N TYR A 119 26.16 -35.16 4.89
CA TYR A 119 27.59 -35.50 5.06
C TYR A 119 27.86 -36.35 6.31
N GLY A 120 26.89 -36.50 7.21
CA GLY A 120 27.00 -37.32 8.40
C GLY A 120 27.78 -36.67 9.54
N LEU A 121 28.16 -37.51 10.52
CA LEU A 121 28.96 -37.14 11.67
C LEU A 121 30.37 -37.76 11.58
N PRO A 122 31.40 -37.13 12.18
CA PRO A 122 31.36 -35.86 12.90
C PRO A 122 31.15 -34.65 11.98
N VAL A 123 30.66 -33.54 12.54
CA VAL A 123 30.43 -32.30 11.78
C VAL A 123 31.75 -31.75 11.26
N ASN A 124 32.03 -31.99 9.98
CA ASN A 124 33.22 -31.51 9.30
C ASN A 124 32.88 -30.94 7.92
N PHE A 125 32.25 -29.76 7.93
CA PHE A 125 31.90 -29.03 6.72
C PHE A 125 32.07 -27.52 6.92
N LEU A 126 32.40 -26.82 5.83
CA LEU A 126 32.49 -25.36 5.79
C LEU A 126 31.28 -24.79 5.05
N SER A 127 30.52 -23.94 5.73
CA SER A 127 29.42 -23.19 5.14
C SER A 127 29.92 -21.85 4.59
N VAL A 128 29.53 -21.50 3.36
CA VAL A 128 29.96 -20.27 2.69
C VAL A 128 28.76 -19.51 2.15
N LEU A 129 28.71 -18.20 2.42
CA LEU A 129 27.76 -17.28 1.79
C LEU A 129 28.38 -16.73 0.51
N ILE A 130 27.74 -16.98 -0.63
CA ILE A 130 28.19 -16.48 -1.94
C ILE A 130 27.17 -15.49 -2.48
N HIS A 131 27.61 -14.29 -2.82
CA HIS A 131 26.81 -13.30 -3.55
C HIS A 131 27.27 -13.22 -5.02
N PRO A 132 26.63 -13.95 -5.94
CA PRO A 132 27.14 -14.04 -7.31
C PRO A 132 26.61 -12.91 -8.17
N ASN A 133 27.46 -12.39 -9.06
CA ASN A 133 27.06 -11.40 -10.05
C ASN A 133 25.93 -11.96 -10.93
N LYS A 134 24.93 -11.11 -11.26
CA LYS A 134 23.69 -11.52 -11.96
C LYS A 134 23.94 -12.34 -13.24
N ARG A 135 25.03 -12.07 -13.97
CA ARG A 135 25.37 -12.75 -15.24
C ARG A 135 26.21 -14.02 -15.08
N THR A 136 26.83 -14.24 -13.92
CA THR A 136 27.79 -15.35 -13.72
C THR A 136 27.22 -16.50 -12.91
N GLN A 137 25.94 -16.43 -12.52
CA GLN A 137 25.24 -17.47 -11.74
C GLN A 137 25.38 -18.86 -12.38
N ARG A 138 25.13 -18.98 -13.68
CA ARG A 138 25.23 -20.24 -14.41
C ARG A 138 26.67 -20.80 -14.37
N LYS A 139 27.66 -19.98 -14.73
CA LYS A 139 29.07 -20.38 -14.71
C LYS A 139 29.53 -20.79 -13.30
N LEU A 140 29.08 -20.08 -12.26
CA LEU A 140 29.37 -20.44 -10.88
C LEU A 140 28.79 -21.83 -10.55
N ARG A 141 27.53 -22.09 -10.91
CA ARG A 141 26.89 -23.39 -10.72
C ARG A 141 27.64 -24.51 -11.44
N ASP A 142 28.03 -24.28 -12.70
CA ASP A 142 28.78 -25.26 -13.50
C ASP A 142 30.12 -25.63 -12.82
N VAL A 143 30.86 -24.63 -12.33
CA VAL A 143 32.13 -24.84 -11.62
C VAL A 143 31.93 -25.57 -10.29
N LEU A 144 30.95 -25.16 -9.48
CA LEU A 144 30.68 -25.81 -8.19
C LEU A 144 30.21 -27.26 -8.38
N ASN A 145 29.39 -27.54 -9.38
CA ASN A 145 28.98 -28.90 -9.73
C ASN A 145 30.19 -29.75 -10.09
N GLN A 146 31.11 -29.25 -10.91
CA GLN A 146 32.30 -30.00 -11.30
C GLN A 146 33.21 -30.30 -10.10
N LEU A 147 33.43 -29.33 -9.20
CA LEU A 147 34.31 -29.49 -8.04
C LEU A 147 33.75 -30.47 -7.01
N TYR A 148 32.44 -30.43 -6.78
CA TYR A 148 31.78 -31.18 -5.72
C TYR A 148 30.98 -32.39 -6.19
N ALA A 149 31.02 -32.75 -7.48
CA ALA A 149 30.31 -33.91 -8.05
C ALA A 149 30.55 -35.21 -7.27
N HIS A 150 31.75 -35.38 -6.70
CA HIS A 150 32.12 -36.55 -5.90
C HIS A 150 31.33 -36.70 -4.58
N LEU A 151 30.69 -35.63 -4.09
CA LEU A 151 29.82 -35.65 -2.90
C LEU A 151 28.39 -36.12 -3.22
N ASP A 152 28.09 -36.34 -4.49
CA ASP A 152 26.79 -36.82 -4.92
C ASP A 152 26.61 -38.31 -4.59
N THR A 153 26.14 -38.55 -3.38
CA THR A 153 25.83 -39.89 -2.86
C THR A 153 24.56 -40.48 -3.45
N SER A 154 23.77 -39.71 -4.23
CA SER A 154 22.61 -40.25 -4.97
C SER A 154 23.02 -41.22 -6.08
N ILE A 155 24.29 -41.18 -6.50
CA ILE A 155 24.89 -42.14 -7.45
C ILE A 155 25.41 -43.39 -6.70
N SER A 156 25.70 -43.28 -5.41
CA SER A 156 26.27 -44.37 -4.58
C SER A 156 25.22 -45.29 -3.96
N GLN A 157 24.00 -44.80 -3.81
CA GLN A 157 22.83 -45.64 -3.58
C GLN A 157 22.36 -46.04 -4.99
N GLY A 158 22.42 -47.32 -5.35
CA GLY A 158 21.78 -47.84 -6.57
C GLY A 158 20.31 -47.38 -6.66
N PRO A 159 19.62 -47.62 -7.79
CA PRO A 159 18.30 -47.03 -8.05
C PRO A 159 17.45 -47.08 -6.79
N ILE A 160 17.22 -45.92 -6.19
CA ILE A 160 16.40 -45.80 -5.00
C ILE A 160 15.01 -46.09 -5.53
N ASP A 161 14.61 -47.37 -5.45
CA ASP A 161 13.26 -47.81 -5.76
C ASP A 161 12.32 -46.85 -5.03
N ASP A 162 11.46 -46.23 -5.85
CA ASP A 162 10.56 -45.15 -5.51
C ASP A 162 9.95 -45.33 -4.12
N ILE A 163 10.46 -44.58 -3.13
CA ILE A 163 9.77 -44.44 -1.85
C ILE A 163 8.51 -43.61 -2.13
N PRO A 164 7.30 -44.20 -2.09
CA PRO A 164 6.09 -43.50 -2.46
C PRO A 164 5.82 -42.41 -1.43
N GLY A 165 5.93 -41.14 -1.85
CA GLY A 165 5.76 -39.96 -0.99
C GLY A 165 7.00 -39.07 -0.88
N LEU A 166 8.17 -39.54 -1.30
CA LEU A 166 9.39 -38.73 -1.43
C LEU A 166 9.52 -38.20 -2.86
N ASN A 167 8.50 -37.47 -3.33
CA ASN A 167 8.67 -36.61 -4.50
C ASN A 167 9.60 -35.46 -4.05
N LEU A 168 10.91 -35.68 -4.16
CA LEU A 168 11.87 -34.58 -4.19
C LEU A 168 11.50 -33.79 -5.44
N GLY A 169 10.64 -32.79 -5.24
CA GLY A 169 10.05 -32.04 -6.34
C GLY A 169 11.12 -31.50 -7.27
N THR A 170 10.68 -30.97 -8.40
CA THR A 170 11.46 -30.25 -9.43
C THR A 170 12.18 -28.98 -8.90
N GLY A 171 12.77 -29.04 -7.71
CA GLY A 171 13.61 -28.05 -7.09
C GLY A 171 15.05 -28.25 -7.54
N GLU A 172 15.85 -27.19 -7.38
CA GLU A 172 17.24 -27.18 -7.78
C GLU A 172 18.05 -28.14 -6.89
N TYR A 173 18.38 -29.33 -7.40
CA TYR A 173 19.29 -30.28 -6.76
C TYR A 173 20.74 -29.99 -7.17
N TYR A 174 21.64 -30.01 -6.19
CA TYR A 174 23.09 -29.82 -6.38
C TYR A 174 23.86 -30.87 -5.58
N PRO A 175 25.10 -31.22 -5.96
CA PRO A 175 25.93 -32.17 -5.22
C PRO A 175 26.42 -31.64 -3.86
N TYR A 176 26.15 -30.37 -3.55
CA TYR A 176 26.39 -29.71 -2.27
C TYR A 176 25.07 -29.18 -1.68
N VAL A 177 25.03 -28.98 -0.36
CA VAL A 177 23.88 -28.34 0.31
C VAL A 177 23.78 -26.88 -0.12
N TYR A 178 22.60 -26.48 -0.59
CA TYR A 178 22.36 -25.15 -1.16
C TYR A 178 21.08 -24.52 -0.61
N PHE A 179 21.17 -23.24 -0.29
CA PHE A 179 20.03 -22.39 0.07
C PHE A 179 20.14 -21.04 -0.66
N LYS A 180 19.01 -20.57 -1.18
CA LYS A 180 18.86 -19.23 -1.74
C LYS A 180 18.46 -18.21 -0.68
#